data_AF-A0A1V3XPD5-F1
#
_entry.id   AF-A0A1V3XPD5-F1
#
_cell.length_a   1.000
_cell.length_b   1.000
_cell.length_c   1.000
_cell.angle_alpha   90.00
_cell.angle_beta   90.00
_cell.angle_gamma   90.00
#
_symmetry.space_group_name_H-M   'P 1'
#
loop_
_entity.id
_entity.type
_entity.pdbx_description
1 polymer ?
#
loop_
_entity_poly.entity_id
_entity_poly.type
_entity_poly.pdbx_seq_one_letter_code
_entity_poly.pdbx_strand_id
1 'polypeptide(L)'
;MTSNDQTPTRLDFARAAALIAHHIRQDVAGVTKIIRTAEADRRLSALLWAVADTAIAEDGNTIGTPEGIRALGELALDMATHATDEAPGTDQRAHGRDIKRAAMFFRYRQHNDSDGANSVLCEAEEAGRATALIGAAAALAYMAAGSTLATPGGLAGLERVARTLNRPDTPGAG
;
A
#
# COMPACT_ATOMS: atom_id res chain seq x y z
N MET A 1 -21.79 -12.99 -6.61
CA MET A 1 -20.48 -12.35 -6.40
C MET A 1 -20.15 -11.59 -7.68
N THR A 2 -20.48 -10.30 -7.75
CA THR A 2 -20.04 -9.47 -8.87
C THR A 2 -18.55 -9.26 -8.71
N SER A 3 -17.77 -9.86 -9.61
CA SER A 3 -16.34 -9.59 -9.74
C SER A 3 -16.17 -8.10 -10.04
N ASN A 4 -15.97 -7.28 -9.00
CA ASN A 4 -15.44 -5.94 -9.19
C ASN A 4 -13.98 -6.15 -9.56
N ASP A 5 -13.64 -5.98 -10.83
CA ASP A 5 -12.25 -5.99 -11.30
C ASP A 5 -11.40 -5.15 -10.33
N GLN A 6 -10.43 -5.78 -9.67
CA GLN A 6 -9.49 -5.15 -8.72
C GLN A 6 -8.12 -4.91 -9.35
N THR A 7 -7.99 -5.09 -10.66
CA THR A 7 -6.78 -4.72 -11.40
C THR A 7 -6.54 -3.21 -11.20
N PRO A 8 -5.36 -2.79 -10.72
CA PRO A 8 -5.04 -1.37 -10.54
C PRO A 8 -5.14 -0.61 -11.85
N THR A 9 -5.83 0.53 -11.82
CA THR A 9 -5.87 1.48 -12.94
C THR A 9 -4.91 2.64 -12.67
N ARG A 10 -4.72 3.50 -13.67
CA ARG A 10 -3.95 4.75 -13.52
C ARG A 10 -4.41 5.59 -12.33
N LEU A 11 -5.71 5.62 -12.06
CA LEU A 11 -6.26 6.38 -10.94
C LEU A 11 -5.84 5.80 -9.58
N ASP A 12 -5.76 4.48 -9.45
CA ASP A 12 -5.31 3.84 -8.21
C ASP A 12 -3.82 4.08 -7.97
N PHE A 13 -3.00 4.07 -9.03
CA PHE A 13 -1.60 4.50 -8.95
C PHE A 13 -1.45 5.97 -8.56
N ALA A 14 -2.32 6.85 -9.07
CA ALA A 14 -2.36 8.25 -8.64
C ALA A 14 -2.68 8.38 -7.15
N ARG A 15 -3.68 7.62 -6.69
CA ARG A 15 -4.12 7.56 -5.29
C ARG A 15 -3.03 6.98 -4.39
N ALA A 16 -2.35 5.92 -4.81
CA ALA A 16 -1.23 5.31 -4.10
C ALA A 16 -0.06 6.30 -3.95
N ALA A 17 0.32 7.00 -5.02
CA ALA A 17 1.38 8.00 -4.96
C ALA A 17 1.02 9.16 -4.01
N ALA A 18 -0.22 9.64 -4.07
CA ALA A 18 -0.72 10.66 -3.15
C ALA A 18 -0.74 10.16 -1.69
N LEU A 19 -1.20 8.93 -1.48
CA LEU A 19 -1.26 8.29 -0.17
C LEU A 19 0.13 8.22 0.47
N ILE A 20 1.12 7.70 -0.26
CA ILE A 20 2.50 7.60 0.21
C ILE A 20 3.06 8.99 0.53
N ALA A 21 2.83 9.99 -0.33
CA ALA A 21 3.27 11.36 -0.09
C ALA A 21 2.63 11.98 1.17
N HIS A 22 1.32 11.81 1.39
CA HIS A 22 0.65 12.25 2.61
C HIS A 22 1.16 11.50 3.83
N HIS A 23 1.44 10.21 3.70
CA HIS A 23 1.95 9.38 4.78
C HIS A 23 3.36 9.82 5.23
N ILE A 24 4.27 10.06 4.28
CA ILE A 24 5.62 10.61 4.54
C ILE A 24 5.53 11.96 5.28
N ARG A 25 4.55 12.79 4.94
CA ARG A 25 4.32 14.10 5.56
C ARG A 25 3.56 14.06 6.89
N GLN A 26 3.17 12.87 7.34
CA GLN A 26 2.29 12.70 8.50
C GLN A 26 0.95 13.45 8.36
N ASP A 27 0.48 13.66 7.13
CA ASP A 27 -0.82 14.26 6.82
C ASP A 27 -1.94 13.21 6.93
N VAL A 28 -2.41 13.01 8.16
CA VAL A 28 -3.46 12.04 8.50
C VAL A 28 -4.77 12.32 7.77
N ALA A 29 -5.10 13.60 7.54
CA ALA A 29 -6.33 13.98 6.86
C ALA A 29 -6.28 13.58 5.38
N GLY A 30 -5.14 13.82 4.71
CA GLY A 30 -4.88 13.40 3.34
C GLY A 30 -4.95 11.88 3.18
N VAL A 31 -4.28 11.12 4.06
CA VAL A 31 -4.34 9.65 4.09
C VAL A 31 -5.78 9.15 4.24
N THR A 32 -6.49 9.65 5.25
CA THR A 32 -7.87 9.25 5.54
C THR A 32 -8.80 9.52 4.36
N LYS A 33 -8.65 10.68 3.72
CA LYS A 33 -9.47 11.06 2.56
C LYS A 33 -9.30 10.09 1.40
N ILE A 34 -8.06 9.69 1.08
CA ILE A 34 -7.79 8.77 -0.02
C ILE A 34 -8.39 7.39 0.25
N ILE A 35 -8.18 6.85 1.46
CA ILE A 35 -8.68 5.52 1.83
C ILE A 35 -10.21 5.51 1.81
N ARG A 36 -10.89 6.51 2.38
CA ARG A 36 -12.36 6.60 2.34
C ARG A 36 -12.92 6.74 0.93
N THR A 37 -12.19 7.43 0.04
CA THR A 37 -12.59 7.53 -1.37
C THR A 37 -12.48 6.17 -2.06
N ALA A 38 -11.38 5.45 -1.85
CA ALA A 38 -11.22 4.10 -2.39
C ALA A 38 -12.23 3.11 -1.80
N GLU A 39 -12.58 3.24 -0.52
CA GLU A 39 -13.63 2.45 0.13
C GLU A 39 -15.01 2.70 -0.50
N ALA A 40 -15.40 3.97 -0.66
CA ALA A 40 -16.65 4.34 -1.31
C ALA A 40 -16.74 3.81 -2.76
N ASP A 41 -15.61 3.81 -3.46
CA ASP A 41 -15.50 3.28 -4.83
C ASP A 41 -15.37 1.75 -4.89
N ARG A 42 -15.26 1.05 -3.75
CA ARG A 42 -14.97 -0.40 -3.64
C ARG A 42 -13.67 -0.80 -4.36
N ARG A 43 -12.63 -0.01 -4.15
CA ARG A 43 -11.28 -0.11 -4.75
C ARG A 43 -10.15 -0.23 -3.72
N LEU A 44 -10.44 -0.66 -2.49
CA LEU A 44 -9.41 -0.83 -1.44
C LEU A 44 -8.34 -1.85 -1.83
N SER A 45 -8.75 -2.98 -2.43
CA SER A 45 -7.79 -3.96 -2.94
C SER A 45 -6.90 -3.32 -3.99
N ALA A 46 -7.48 -2.74 -5.04
CA ALA A 46 -6.72 -2.09 -6.10
C ALA A 46 -5.76 -0.99 -5.61
N LEU A 47 -6.15 -0.23 -4.58
CA LEU A 47 -5.28 0.74 -3.93
C LEU A 47 -4.08 0.06 -3.25
N LEU A 48 -4.29 -1.02 -2.50
CA LEU A 48 -3.22 -1.77 -1.85
C LEU A 48 -2.25 -2.37 -2.89
N TRP A 49 -2.79 -2.94 -3.98
CA TRP A 49 -2.00 -3.43 -5.12
C TRP A 49 -1.15 -2.30 -5.72
N ALA A 50 -1.75 -1.12 -5.97
CA ALA A 50 -1.03 0.02 -6.53
C ALA A 50 0.08 0.55 -5.60
N VAL A 51 -0.14 0.55 -4.28
CA VAL A 51 0.91 0.89 -3.29
C VAL A 51 2.07 -0.09 -3.37
N ALA A 52 1.77 -1.39 -3.43
CA ALA A 52 2.80 -2.41 -3.52
C ALA A 52 3.62 -2.31 -4.81
N ASP A 53 2.94 -2.15 -5.94
CA ASP A 53 3.56 -2.03 -7.26
C ASP A 53 4.42 -0.77 -7.36
N THR A 54 3.99 0.34 -6.74
CA THR A 54 4.79 1.57 -6.68
C THR A 54 6.11 1.38 -5.93
N ALA A 55 6.09 0.63 -4.83
CA ALA A 55 7.29 0.38 -4.04
C ALA A 55 8.22 -0.68 -4.68
N ILE A 56 7.64 -1.72 -5.30
CA ILE A 56 8.40 -2.77 -6.01
C ILE A 56 9.12 -2.19 -7.23
N ALA A 57 8.48 -1.28 -7.96
CA ALA A 57 9.03 -0.66 -9.16
C ALA A 57 10.03 0.48 -8.86
N GLU A 58 10.26 0.82 -7.59
CA GLU A 58 11.21 1.87 -7.23
C GLU A 58 12.66 1.39 -7.39
N ASP A 59 13.41 2.07 -8.26
CA ASP A 59 14.83 1.79 -8.46
C ASP A 59 15.64 1.96 -7.17
N GLY A 60 16.42 0.93 -6.82
CA GLY A 60 17.26 0.90 -5.63
C GLY A 60 16.53 0.49 -4.35
N ASN A 61 15.21 0.37 -4.36
CA ASN A 61 14.44 -0.15 -3.24
C ASN A 61 14.60 -1.68 -3.13
N THR A 62 14.94 -2.16 -1.94
CA THR A 62 15.14 -3.59 -1.73
C THR A 62 13.84 -4.40 -1.74
N ILE A 63 12.65 -3.82 -1.54
CA ILE A 63 11.35 -4.53 -1.63
C ILE A 63 11.22 -5.26 -2.99
N GLY A 64 11.78 -4.65 -4.04
CA GLY A 64 11.82 -5.19 -5.39
C GLY A 64 12.68 -6.45 -5.56
N THR A 65 13.60 -6.73 -4.63
CA THR A 65 14.70 -7.69 -4.82
C THR A 65 14.50 -8.98 -4.02
N PRO A 66 15.18 -10.09 -4.40
CA PRO A 66 15.17 -11.34 -3.64
C PRO A 66 15.58 -11.14 -2.16
N GLU A 67 16.55 -10.27 -1.89
CA GLU A 67 17.03 -9.96 -0.55
C GLU A 67 15.97 -9.24 0.28
N GLY A 68 15.26 -8.25 -0.30
CA GLY A 68 14.18 -7.58 0.43
C GLY A 68 12.97 -8.46 0.64
N ILE A 69 12.65 -9.38 -0.28
CA ILE A 69 11.62 -10.40 -0.06
C ILE A 69 11.96 -11.29 1.14
N ARG A 70 13.21 -11.74 1.25
CA ARG A 70 13.67 -12.51 2.41
C ARG A 70 13.54 -11.68 3.69
N ALA A 71 13.99 -10.43 3.67
CA ALA A 71 13.91 -9.53 4.83
C ALA A 71 12.46 -9.24 5.26
N LEU A 72 11.53 -9.05 4.32
CA LEU A 72 10.10 -8.91 4.60
C LEU A 72 9.51 -10.18 5.21
N GLY A 73 9.95 -11.36 4.73
CA GLY A 73 9.59 -12.64 5.32
C GLY A 73 10.09 -12.82 6.76
N GLU A 74 11.34 -12.45 7.02
CA GLU A 74 11.94 -12.47 8.36
C GLU A 74 11.23 -11.50 9.30
N LEU A 75 10.95 -10.27 8.85
CA LEU A 75 10.15 -9.30 9.59
C LEU A 75 8.76 -9.84 9.93
N ALA A 76 8.07 -10.46 8.97
CA ALA A 76 6.74 -11.01 9.18
C ALA A 76 6.73 -12.17 10.20
N LEU A 77 7.80 -12.98 10.22
CA LEU A 77 7.99 -14.08 11.17
C LEU A 77 8.32 -13.57 12.57
N ASP A 78 9.23 -12.60 12.69
CA ASP A 78 9.61 -11.97 13.97
C ASP A 78 8.42 -11.26 14.62
N MET A 79 7.60 -10.57 13.82
CA MET A 79 6.36 -9.98 14.31
C MET A 79 5.32 -11.03 14.72
N ALA A 80 5.31 -12.22 14.09
CA ALA A 80 4.41 -13.30 14.48
C ALA A 80 4.75 -13.86 15.87
N THR A 81 6.02 -13.88 16.25
CA THR A 81 6.47 -14.33 17.58
C THR A 81 6.17 -13.34 18.70
N HIS A 82 5.92 -12.06 18.37
CA HIS A 82 5.73 -10.98 19.34
C HIS A 82 4.35 -10.30 19.31
N ALA A 83 3.44 -10.71 18.42
CA ALA A 83 2.14 -10.07 18.27
C ALA A 83 1.10 -10.55 19.29
N THR A 84 0.78 -9.73 20.29
CA THR A 84 -0.42 -9.89 21.12
C THR A 84 -1.70 -9.74 20.28
N ASP A 85 -2.72 -10.56 20.55
CA ASP A 85 -4.07 -10.41 19.96
C ASP A 85 -4.68 -9.08 20.41
N GLU A 86 -4.64 -8.07 19.55
CA GLU A 86 -5.41 -6.85 19.76
C GLU A 86 -6.83 -7.06 19.23
N ALA A 87 -7.81 -6.82 20.09
CA ALA A 87 -9.22 -6.80 19.72
C ALA A 87 -9.48 -5.74 18.63
N PRO A 88 -10.55 -5.87 17.83
CA PRO A 88 -10.94 -4.85 16.86
C PRO A 88 -11.03 -3.47 17.52
N GLY A 89 -10.06 -2.61 17.21
CA GLY A 89 -9.95 -1.27 17.77
C GLY A 89 -10.43 -0.22 16.77
N THR A 90 -10.99 0.88 17.28
CA THR A 90 -11.30 2.07 16.47
C THR A 90 -10.05 2.83 16.03
N ASP A 91 -8.89 2.56 16.64
CA ASP A 91 -7.59 3.14 16.25
C ASP A 91 -7.06 2.47 14.97
N GLN A 92 -7.12 3.17 13.84
CA GLN A 92 -6.66 2.70 12.53
C GLN A 92 -5.19 3.05 12.21
N ARG A 93 -4.39 3.43 13.20
CA ARG A 93 -2.93 3.50 13.02
C ARG A 93 -2.38 2.10 12.75
N ALA A 94 -1.33 1.98 11.94
CA ALA A 94 -0.69 0.71 11.65
C ALA A 94 0.08 0.18 12.87
N HIS A 95 -0.16 -1.08 13.24
CA HIS A 95 0.54 -1.76 14.34
C HIS A 95 1.27 -3.00 13.80
N GLY A 96 1.96 -3.75 14.68
CA GLY A 96 2.83 -4.85 14.26
C GLY A 96 2.15 -5.92 13.39
N ARG A 97 0.87 -6.23 13.64
CA ARG A 97 0.11 -7.18 12.81
C ARG A 97 -0.21 -6.64 11.42
N ASP A 98 -0.46 -5.34 11.28
CA ASP A 98 -0.72 -4.74 9.96
C ASP A 98 0.57 -4.63 9.15
N ILE A 99 1.69 -4.34 9.81
CA ILE A 99 3.03 -4.38 9.20
C ILE A 99 3.36 -5.80 8.74
N LYS A 100 3.08 -6.82 9.56
CA LYS A 100 3.20 -8.22 9.15
C LYS A 100 2.34 -8.53 7.92
N ARG A 101 1.05 -8.18 7.95
CA ARG A 101 0.13 -8.39 6.83
C ARG A 101 0.65 -7.69 5.56
N ALA A 102 1.08 -6.44 5.66
CA ALA A 102 1.66 -5.70 4.55
C ALA A 102 2.93 -6.39 4.00
N ALA A 103 3.83 -6.85 4.87
CA ALA A 103 5.03 -7.59 4.46
C ALA A 103 4.68 -8.90 3.73
N MET A 104 3.68 -9.65 4.21
CA MET A 104 3.17 -10.84 3.52
C MET A 104 2.54 -10.49 2.18
N PHE A 105 1.77 -9.40 2.11
CA PHE A 105 1.18 -8.92 0.86
C PHE A 105 2.26 -8.62 -0.18
N PHE A 106 3.32 -7.88 0.18
CA PHE A 106 4.46 -7.62 -0.69
C PHE A 106 5.12 -8.91 -1.20
N ARG A 107 5.31 -9.89 -0.31
CA ARG A 107 5.89 -11.19 -0.66
C ARG A 107 5.01 -11.94 -1.66
N TYR A 108 3.72 -12.08 -1.39
CA TYR A 108 2.79 -12.74 -2.29
C TYR A 108 2.73 -12.04 -3.65
N ARG A 109 2.69 -10.70 -3.63
CA ARG A 109 2.70 -9.88 -4.83
C ARG A 109 3.89 -10.16 -5.73
N GLN A 110 5.09 -10.23 -5.15
CA GLN A 110 6.34 -10.52 -5.85
C GLN A 110 6.38 -11.93 -6.45
N HIS A 111 5.78 -12.90 -5.77
CA HIS A 111 5.64 -14.26 -6.28
C HIS A 111 4.48 -14.44 -7.26
N ASN A 112 3.77 -13.36 -7.62
CA ASN A 112 2.53 -13.39 -8.40
C ASN A 112 1.45 -14.31 -7.79
N ASP A 113 1.48 -14.48 -6.47
CA ASP A 113 0.52 -15.26 -5.70
C ASP A 113 -0.69 -14.39 -5.36
N SER A 114 -1.64 -14.34 -6.30
CA SER A 114 -2.85 -13.52 -6.14
C SER A 114 -3.76 -14.05 -5.05
N ASP A 115 -3.78 -15.36 -4.80
CA ASP A 115 -4.61 -15.98 -3.77
C ASP A 115 -4.08 -15.61 -2.37
N GLY A 116 -2.76 -15.69 -2.17
CA GLY A 116 -2.12 -15.23 -0.93
C GLY A 116 -2.25 -13.73 -0.70
N ALA A 117 -2.13 -12.91 -1.75
CA ALA A 117 -2.35 -11.46 -1.64
C ALA A 117 -3.81 -11.13 -1.26
N ASN A 118 -4.78 -11.84 -1.84
CA ASN A 118 -6.20 -11.66 -1.53
C ASN A 118 -6.54 -12.15 -0.12
N SER A 119 -5.95 -13.25 0.36
CA SER A 119 -6.21 -13.75 1.71
C SER A 119 -5.81 -12.73 2.78
N VAL A 120 -4.67 -12.05 2.61
CA VAL A 120 -4.23 -10.97 3.52
C VAL A 120 -5.25 -9.82 3.59
N LEU A 121 -5.84 -9.45 2.45
CA LEU A 121 -6.86 -8.42 2.41
C LEU A 121 -8.14 -8.88 3.11
N CYS A 122 -8.61 -10.10 2.82
CA CYS A 122 -9.78 -10.67 3.48
C CYS A 122 -9.60 -10.71 5.00
N GLU A 123 -8.44 -11.16 5.49
CA GLU A 123 -8.12 -11.17 6.93
C GLU A 123 -8.16 -9.77 7.55
N ALA A 124 -7.68 -8.76 6.82
CA ALA A 124 -7.73 -7.38 7.28
C ALA A 124 -9.14 -6.81 7.25
N GLU A 125 -9.96 -7.15 6.25
CA GLU A 125 -11.37 -6.76 6.19
C GLU A 125 -12.19 -7.40 7.31
N GLU A 126 -12.04 -8.71 7.53
CA GLU A 126 -12.70 -9.44 8.62
C GLU A 126 -12.31 -8.89 10.00
N ALA A 127 -11.07 -8.44 10.16
CA ALA A 127 -10.60 -7.79 11.37
C ALA A 127 -11.03 -6.31 11.50
N GLY A 128 -11.63 -5.70 10.47
CA GLY A 128 -11.93 -4.26 10.44
C GLY A 128 -10.68 -3.38 10.38
N ARG A 129 -9.60 -3.89 9.78
CA ARG A 129 -8.24 -3.33 9.74
C ARG A 129 -7.73 -2.98 8.34
N ALA A 130 -8.58 -3.02 7.30
CA ALA A 130 -8.15 -2.74 5.92
C ALA A 130 -7.47 -1.35 5.76
N THR A 131 -7.94 -0.33 6.49
CA THR A 131 -7.30 1.00 6.52
C THR A 131 -5.90 0.93 7.11
N ALA A 132 -5.72 0.26 8.24
CA ALA A 132 -4.43 0.09 8.88
C ALA A 132 -3.45 -0.73 8.02
N LEU A 133 -3.93 -1.74 7.29
CA LEU A 133 -3.14 -2.51 6.32
C LEU A 133 -2.59 -1.61 5.19
N ILE A 134 -3.44 -0.77 4.60
CA ILE A 134 -3.02 0.16 3.54
C ILE A 134 -2.00 1.17 4.07
N GLY A 135 -2.22 1.69 5.28
CA GLY A 135 -1.24 2.55 5.96
C GLY A 135 0.09 1.84 6.22
N ALA A 136 0.05 0.60 6.69
CA ALA A 136 1.23 -0.23 6.92
C ALA A 136 2.03 -0.49 5.64
N ALA A 137 1.35 -0.77 4.53
CA ALA A 137 1.99 -0.95 3.23
C ALA A 137 2.66 0.34 2.74
N ALA A 138 2.00 1.50 2.90
CA ALA A 138 2.58 2.79 2.57
C ALA A 138 3.78 3.13 3.46
N ALA A 139 3.77 2.76 4.74
CA ALA A 139 4.92 2.91 5.63
C ALA A 139 6.11 2.08 5.17
N LEU A 140 5.89 0.78 4.90
CA LEU A 140 6.95 -0.11 4.42
C LEU A 140 7.55 0.37 3.11
N ALA A 141 6.74 0.90 2.19
CA ALA A 141 7.17 1.38 0.88
C ALA A 141 8.37 2.35 0.96
N TYR A 142 8.33 3.34 1.86
CA TYR A 142 9.41 4.34 1.97
C TYR A 142 10.46 4.01 3.04
N MET A 143 10.18 3.09 3.97
CA MET A 143 11.13 2.69 5.02
C MET A 143 12.11 1.60 4.55
N ALA A 144 11.81 0.94 3.43
CA ALA A 144 12.68 -0.08 2.90
C ALA A 144 14.07 0.45 2.54
N ALA A 145 15.08 -0.41 2.73
CA ALA A 145 16.46 -0.04 2.46
C ALA A 145 16.60 0.37 0.99
N GLY A 146 17.32 1.48 0.76
CA GLY A 146 17.54 2.03 -0.57
C GLY A 146 16.34 2.79 -1.17
N SER A 147 15.18 2.84 -0.49
CA SER A 147 14.07 3.66 -0.94
C SER A 147 14.46 5.14 -0.97
N THR A 148 14.09 5.78 -2.07
CA THR A 148 14.26 7.20 -2.35
C THR A 148 12.95 7.99 -2.19
N LEU A 149 11.80 7.34 -1.96
CA LEU A 149 10.48 7.98 -1.88
C LEU A 149 10.42 9.12 -0.87
N ALA A 150 11.09 8.97 0.27
CA ALA A 150 11.15 9.98 1.33
C ALA A 150 12.16 11.11 1.07
N THR A 151 12.99 11.01 0.02
CA THR A 151 13.89 12.09 -0.37
C THR A 151 13.11 13.26 -0.99
N PRO A 152 13.65 14.49 -1.02
CA PRO A 152 12.99 15.61 -1.69
C PRO A 152 12.65 15.32 -3.17
N GLY A 153 13.54 14.60 -3.88
CA GLY A 153 13.32 14.20 -5.27
C GLY A 153 12.23 13.15 -5.44
N GLY A 154 12.26 12.10 -4.61
CA GLY A 154 11.23 11.05 -4.61
C GLY A 154 9.85 11.59 -4.26
N LEU A 155 9.75 12.43 -3.24
CA LEU A 155 8.50 13.06 -2.84
C LEU A 155 7.94 13.97 -3.94
N ALA A 156 8.78 14.77 -4.60
CA ALA A 156 8.36 15.57 -5.75
C ALA A 156 7.89 14.71 -6.93
N GLY A 157 8.50 13.53 -7.13
CA GLY A 157 8.08 12.53 -8.10
C GLY A 157 6.69 11.97 -7.79
N LEU A 158 6.46 11.50 -6.56
CA LEU A 158 5.17 11.00 -6.09
C LEU A 158 4.06 12.03 -6.30
N GLU A 159 4.30 13.29 -5.94
CA GLU A 159 3.32 14.35 -6.17
C GLU A 159 3.05 14.62 -7.64
N ARG A 160 4.06 14.52 -8.51
CA ARG A 160 3.89 14.68 -9.95
C ARG A 160 3.00 13.58 -10.49
N VAL A 161 3.22 12.33 -10.09
CA VAL A 161 2.39 11.18 -10.46
C VAL A 161 0.95 11.39 -9.96
N ALA A 162 0.79 11.73 -8.68
CA ALA A 162 -0.50 12.01 -8.07
C ALA A 162 -1.28 13.12 -8.79
N ARG A 163 -0.61 14.17 -9.27
CA ARG A 163 -1.26 15.25 -10.04
C ARG A 163 -1.54 14.87 -11.49
N THR A 164 -0.65 14.11 -12.13
CA THR A 164 -0.72 13.82 -13.57
C THR A 164 -1.75 12.74 -13.88
N LEU A 165 -1.78 11.69 -13.08
CA LEU A 165 -2.69 10.55 -13.28
C LEU A 165 -4.10 10.77 -12.69
N ASN A 166 -4.29 11.84 -11.91
CA ASN A 166 -5.58 12.23 -11.33
C ASN A 166 -6.26 13.36 -12.13
N ARG A 167 -5.69 13.76 -13.28
CA ARG A 167 -6.40 14.61 -14.24
C ARG A 167 -7.46 13.77 -14.94
N PRO A 168 -8.70 14.25 -15.08
CA PRO A 168 -9.63 13.62 -16.01
C PRO A 168 -8.95 13.61 -17.38
N ASP A 169 -9.04 12.48 -18.10
CA ASP A 169 -8.64 12.43 -19.49
C ASP A 169 -9.39 13.56 -20.20
N THR A 170 -8.72 14.68 -20.47
CA THR A 170 -9.24 15.64 -21.44
C THR A 170 -9.26 14.86 -22.75
N PRO A 171 -10.43 14.62 -23.37
CA PRO A 171 -10.44 14.11 -24.72
C PRO A 171 -9.72 15.18 -25.54
N GLY A 172 -8.53 14.82 -26.04
CA GLY A 172 -7.79 15.65 -26.98
C GLY A 172 -8.71 15.94 -28.15
N ALA A 173 -9.00 17.22 -28.34
CA ALA A 173 -9.71 17.74 -29.48
C ALA A 173 -9.02 17.33 -30.79
N GLY A 174 -9.85 16.96 -31.77
CA GLY A 174 -9.68 17.23 -33.22
C GLY A 174 -8.35 16.89 -33.87
#